data_AF-A0A3N5RN34-F1
#
_entry.id   AF-A0A3N5RN34-F1
#
_cell.length_a   1.000
_cell.length_b   1.000
_cell.length_c   1.000
_cell.angle_alpha   90.00
_cell.angle_beta   90.00
_cell.angle_gamma   90.00
#
_symmetry.space_group_name_H-M   'P 1'
#
loop_
_entity.id
_entity.type
_entity.pdbx_description
1 polymer ?
#
loop_
_entity_poly.entity_id
_entity_poly.type
_entity_poly.pdbx_seq_one_letter_code
_entity_poly.pdbx_strand_id
1 'polypeptide(L)'
;MKEKFTRAELARTCQAQLSLLVTILILTVLAALIFPLRSSNSIKVNAQSNTTLLVPQAYPTIQSAIDAAASGDTIIVAPGMYQENLDISGKAIRLISEFAQSGDPAIISGSVIDGQLSGSKAAITIQNDSTGTEINGFTIQNAEAGISARSNTFIVNNRFIGTVDGISVTNTNVEIRNNTFEQNTDDGIDFDEISSGIIENNIICNNGNDGIEVRLHNYTGDPLNITIRGNFIANNQDDGIQLIDYPKVTPRVFLIERNIIVDNGKVGIGLMDKGKTFEDFRGAPIPERIMVYDNTFSGNPYGLTGGANLIAINNIFANSSQAAMKNVQSGSIAAHNLFWANNIDYENCSYDPATTFSGDPLLDAAYQPASGSPAIDAGTAHFVWNGETVLDIAPEHYSGSAPDLGHTD
;
A
#
# COMPACT_ATOMS: atom_id res chain seq x y z
N MET A 1 21.36 16.60 21.59
CA MET A 1 21.91 15.23 21.67
C MET A 1 20.68 14.33 21.63
N LYS A 2 20.23 13.93 20.43
CA LYS A 2 18.99 13.15 20.26
C LYS A 2 19.36 11.67 20.35
N GLU A 3 18.72 10.93 21.24
CA GLU A 3 18.82 9.47 21.28
C GLU A 3 18.31 8.96 19.93
N LYS A 4 19.21 8.30 19.18
CA LYS A 4 18.80 7.51 18.02
C LYS A 4 18.04 6.32 18.57
N PHE A 5 16.77 6.19 18.23
CA PHE A 5 16.03 4.95 18.50
C PHE A 5 16.82 3.79 17.91
N THR A 6 17.04 2.78 18.74
CA THR A 6 17.71 1.54 18.33
C THR A 6 16.84 0.78 17.33
N ARG A 7 17.43 -0.04 16.46
CA ARG A 7 16.67 -0.93 15.55
C ARG A 7 15.62 -1.80 16.28
N ALA A 8 15.84 -2.09 17.57
CA ALA A 8 14.88 -2.79 18.42
C ALA A 8 13.68 -1.94 18.87
N GLU A 9 13.85 -0.62 18.98
CA GLU A 9 12.76 0.34 19.24
C GLU A 9 11.95 0.64 17.98
N LEU A 10 12.60 0.62 16.81
CA LEU A 10 11.94 0.73 15.48
C LEU A 10 11.13 -0.53 15.11
N ALA A 11 11.62 -1.72 15.48
CA ALA A 11 10.82 -2.95 15.37
C ALA A 11 9.59 -2.94 16.31
N ARG A 12 9.71 -2.27 17.48
CA ARG A 12 8.57 -2.07 18.39
C ARG A 12 7.54 -1.09 17.83
N THR A 13 7.90 -0.12 17.00
CA THR A 13 6.93 0.80 16.36
C THR A 13 6.05 0.10 15.34
N CYS A 14 6.56 -0.87 14.56
CA CYS A 14 5.68 -1.65 13.67
C CYS A 14 4.69 -2.53 14.47
N GLN A 15 5.15 -3.17 15.55
CA GLN A 15 4.30 -3.96 16.44
C GLN A 15 3.30 -3.08 17.25
N ALA A 16 3.69 -1.85 17.62
CA ALA A 16 2.84 -0.88 18.31
C ALA A 16 1.80 -0.25 17.37
N GLN A 17 2.14 0.00 16.11
CA GLN A 17 1.21 0.42 15.06
C GLN A 17 0.21 -0.70 14.73
N LEU A 18 0.67 -1.97 14.66
CA LEU A 18 -0.21 -3.15 14.57
C LEU A 18 -1.23 -3.18 15.73
N SER A 19 -0.80 -2.77 16.94
CA SER A 19 -1.66 -2.70 18.12
C SER A 19 -2.63 -1.50 18.10
N LEU A 20 -2.22 -0.37 17.51
CA LEU A 20 -3.03 0.84 17.39
C LEU A 20 -4.10 0.74 16.28
N LEU A 21 -3.73 0.17 15.12
CA LEU A 21 -4.62 -0.06 13.97
C LEU A 21 -5.70 -1.11 14.26
N VAL A 22 -5.39 -2.16 15.03
CA VAL A 22 -6.40 -3.12 15.54
C VAL A 22 -7.46 -2.40 16.37
N THR A 23 -7.11 -1.34 17.09
CA THR A 23 -8.05 -0.59 17.93
C THR A 23 -8.99 0.30 17.10
N ILE A 24 -8.50 0.88 15.99
CA ILE A 24 -9.29 1.75 15.10
C ILE A 24 -10.25 0.93 14.22
N LEU A 25 -9.85 -0.26 13.76
CA LEU A 25 -10.71 -1.17 12.99
C LEU A 25 -11.92 -1.67 13.81
N ILE A 26 -11.76 -1.86 15.13
CA ILE A 26 -12.85 -2.23 16.04
C ILE A 26 -13.90 -1.10 16.17
N LEU A 27 -13.48 0.17 16.06
CA LEU A 27 -14.35 1.34 16.18
C LEU A 27 -15.18 1.59 14.90
N THR A 28 -14.68 1.27 13.71
CA THR A 28 -15.40 1.49 12.44
C THR A 28 -16.43 0.40 12.13
N VAL A 29 -16.21 -0.85 12.56
CA VAL A 29 -17.20 -1.94 12.44
C VAL A 29 -18.45 -1.68 13.30
N LEU A 30 -18.33 -0.93 14.40
CA LEU A 30 -19.47 -0.58 15.26
C LEU A 30 -20.41 0.49 14.63
N ALA A 31 -19.95 1.25 13.64
CA ALA A 31 -20.70 2.36 13.05
C ALA A 31 -21.58 1.99 11.84
N ALA A 32 -21.45 0.78 11.28
CA ALA A 32 -22.15 0.37 10.04
C ALA A 32 -23.48 -0.36 10.25
N LEU A 33 -23.94 -0.56 11.49
CA LEU A 33 -25.21 -1.22 11.79
C LEU A 33 -26.29 -0.17 12.09
N ILE A 34 -27.03 0.28 11.06
CA ILE A 34 -28.49 0.60 11.06
C ILE A 34 -28.85 1.15 9.66
N PHE A 35 -29.38 0.29 8.80
CA PHE A 35 -30.26 0.71 7.68
C PHE A 35 -31.41 -0.30 7.55
N PRO A 36 -32.68 0.14 7.42
CA PRO A 36 -33.80 -0.77 7.27
C PRO A 36 -33.86 -1.31 5.82
N LEU A 37 -33.94 -2.63 5.69
CA LEU A 37 -34.15 -3.34 4.43
C LEU A 37 -35.51 -2.96 3.80
N ARG A 38 -35.49 -2.41 2.58
CA ARG A 38 -36.68 -2.30 1.72
C ARG A 38 -36.82 -3.56 0.89
N SER A 39 -37.99 -4.20 0.96
CA SER A 39 -38.33 -5.36 0.14
C SER A 39 -38.48 -4.97 -1.34
N SER A 40 -37.74 -5.65 -2.22
CA SER A 40 -37.96 -5.63 -3.65
C SER A 40 -38.39 -7.01 -4.16
N ASN A 41 -39.29 -7.00 -5.15
CA ASN A 41 -39.91 -8.18 -5.73
C ASN A 41 -38.90 -9.11 -6.39
N SER A 42 -39.04 -10.41 -6.11
CA SER A 42 -38.16 -11.48 -6.60
C SER A 42 -38.32 -11.72 -8.10
N ILE A 43 -37.30 -11.39 -8.88
CA ILE A 43 -37.07 -11.96 -10.20
C ILE A 43 -36.35 -13.30 -9.98
N LYS A 44 -36.94 -14.40 -10.48
CA LYS A 44 -36.26 -15.71 -10.49
C LYS A 44 -35.13 -15.69 -11.52
N VAL A 45 -33.99 -15.15 -11.11
CA VAL A 45 -32.70 -15.51 -11.72
C VAL A 45 -32.39 -16.92 -11.22
N ASN A 46 -31.94 -17.79 -12.12
CA ASN A 46 -31.47 -19.12 -11.75
C ASN A 46 -30.17 -18.92 -10.95
N ALA A 47 -30.31 -18.68 -9.64
CA ALA A 47 -29.19 -18.45 -8.73
C ALA A 47 -28.39 -19.75 -8.65
N GLN A 48 -27.20 -19.76 -9.22
CA GLN A 48 -26.18 -20.72 -8.82
C GLN A 48 -26.01 -20.53 -7.31
N SER A 49 -26.41 -21.51 -6.51
CA SER A 49 -26.28 -21.38 -5.06
C SER A 49 -24.79 -21.44 -4.74
N ASN A 50 -24.20 -20.32 -4.34
CA ASN A 50 -22.84 -20.32 -3.82
C ASN A 50 -22.79 -21.26 -2.62
N THR A 51 -21.98 -22.30 -2.71
CA THR A 51 -21.81 -23.29 -1.66
C THR A 51 -20.67 -22.88 -0.73
N THR A 52 -20.76 -23.31 0.52
CA THR A 52 -19.71 -23.13 1.52
C THR A 52 -18.97 -24.44 1.72
N LEU A 53 -17.67 -24.44 1.48
CA LEU A 53 -16.78 -25.57 1.69
C LEU A 53 -15.94 -25.31 2.95
N LEU A 54 -15.93 -26.25 3.89
CA LEU A 54 -15.26 -26.08 5.19
C LEU A 54 -13.97 -26.88 5.24
N VAL A 55 -12.87 -26.22 5.61
CA VAL A 55 -11.55 -26.82 5.81
C VAL A 55 -11.17 -26.71 7.29
N PRO A 56 -10.74 -27.79 7.97
CA PRO A 56 -10.55 -29.14 7.46
C PRO A 56 -11.80 -30.05 7.55
N GLN A 57 -12.93 -29.51 8.03
CA GLN A 57 -14.09 -30.34 8.44
C GLN A 57 -14.70 -31.18 7.31
N ALA A 58 -14.86 -30.60 6.12
CA ALA A 58 -15.42 -31.29 4.95
C ALA A 58 -14.32 -31.71 3.95
N TYR A 59 -13.24 -30.94 3.90
CA TYR A 59 -12.11 -31.16 3.01
C TYR A 59 -10.82 -31.15 3.81
N PRO A 60 -9.98 -32.19 3.76
CA PRO A 60 -8.80 -32.30 4.63
C PRO A 60 -7.70 -31.27 4.33
N THR A 61 -7.67 -30.70 3.12
CA THR A 61 -6.70 -29.67 2.71
C THR A 61 -7.41 -28.52 2.00
N ILE A 62 -6.77 -27.34 1.97
CA ILE A 62 -7.32 -26.18 1.27
C ILE A 62 -7.41 -26.46 -0.23
N GLN A 63 -6.37 -27.03 -0.83
CA GLN A 63 -6.40 -27.34 -2.27
C GLN A 63 -7.53 -28.30 -2.63
N SER A 64 -7.83 -29.31 -1.80
CA SER A 64 -8.94 -30.23 -2.09
C SER A 64 -10.32 -29.54 -2.07
N ALA A 65 -10.48 -28.48 -1.28
CA ALA A 65 -11.67 -27.62 -1.32
C ALA A 65 -11.67 -26.74 -2.57
N ILE A 66 -10.52 -26.16 -2.96
CA ILE A 66 -10.37 -25.39 -4.21
C ILE A 66 -10.74 -26.24 -5.42
N ASP A 67 -10.25 -27.48 -5.48
CA ASP A 67 -10.53 -28.41 -6.57
C ASP A 67 -12.02 -28.71 -6.70
N ALA A 68 -12.71 -28.88 -5.55
CA ALA A 68 -14.14 -29.17 -5.50
C ALA A 68 -15.05 -27.95 -5.71
N ALA A 69 -14.56 -26.74 -5.44
CA ALA A 69 -15.31 -25.51 -5.56
C ALA A 69 -15.69 -25.19 -7.02
N ALA A 70 -16.89 -24.68 -7.21
CA ALA A 70 -17.32 -23.98 -8.42
C ALA A 70 -17.05 -22.47 -8.28
N SER A 71 -17.04 -21.75 -9.42
CA SER A 71 -16.94 -20.29 -9.39
C SER A 71 -18.11 -19.69 -8.59
N GLY A 72 -17.80 -18.76 -7.68
CA GLY A 72 -18.73 -18.12 -6.76
C GLY A 72 -18.78 -18.76 -5.37
N ASP A 73 -18.23 -19.95 -5.19
CA ASP A 73 -18.22 -20.63 -3.89
C ASP A 73 -17.30 -19.93 -2.87
N THR A 74 -17.59 -20.20 -1.59
CA THR A 74 -16.78 -19.73 -0.46
C THR A 74 -16.13 -20.90 0.25
N ILE A 75 -14.82 -20.84 0.41
CA ILE A 75 -14.04 -21.79 1.19
C ILE A 75 -13.72 -21.10 2.52
N ILE A 76 -14.20 -21.67 3.62
CA ILE A 76 -13.93 -21.18 4.98
C ILE A 76 -12.92 -22.11 5.62
N VAL A 77 -11.80 -21.52 6.04
CA VAL A 77 -10.67 -22.24 6.63
C VAL A 77 -10.61 -21.94 8.13
N ALA A 78 -10.73 -22.99 8.94
CA ALA A 78 -10.56 -22.91 10.38
C ALA A 78 -9.08 -22.68 10.76
N PRO A 79 -8.78 -22.11 11.93
CA PRO A 79 -7.41 -21.97 12.43
C PRO A 79 -6.62 -23.28 12.36
N GLY A 80 -5.41 -23.20 11.82
CA GLY A 80 -4.51 -24.32 11.58
C GLY A 80 -3.26 -23.90 10.80
N MET A 81 -2.28 -24.81 10.75
CA MET A 81 -1.09 -24.66 9.90
C MET A 81 -1.23 -25.56 8.68
N TYR A 82 -1.35 -24.94 7.51
CA TYR A 82 -1.57 -25.59 6.22
C TYR A 82 -0.30 -25.46 5.38
N GLN A 83 0.45 -26.55 5.29
CA GLN A 83 1.65 -26.64 4.47
C GLN A 83 1.27 -26.99 3.04
N GLU A 84 0.95 -25.97 2.24
CA GLU A 84 0.40 -26.12 0.88
C GLU A 84 0.91 -24.99 -0.03
N ASN A 85 1.09 -25.32 -1.32
CA ASN A 85 1.21 -24.31 -2.38
C ASN A 85 -0.07 -24.38 -3.22
N LEU A 86 -0.96 -23.40 -3.04
CA LEU A 86 -2.31 -23.38 -3.61
C LEU A 86 -2.28 -22.90 -5.06
N ASP A 87 -3.06 -23.55 -5.92
CA ASP A 87 -3.32 -23.13 -7.31
C ASP A 87 -4.83 -22.90 -7.50
N ILE A 88 -5.19 -21.66 -7.79
CA ILE A 88 -6.56 -21.26 -8.11
C ILE A 88 -6.61 -20.98 -9.61
N SER A 89 -7.29 -21.87 -10.34
CA SER A 89 -7.39 -21.85 -11.80
C SER A 89 -8.81 -22.13 -12.29
N GLY A 90 -9.21 -21.41 -13.34
CA GLY A 90 -10.49 -21.55 -14.04
C GLY A 90 -11.73 -21.16 -13.23
N LYS A 91 -11.58 -20.48 -12.09
CA LYS A 91 -12.68 -20.14 -11.19
C LYS A 91 -12.38 -18.92 -10.34
N ALA A 92 -13.42 -18.16 -10.02
CA ALA A 92 -13.36 -17.11 -9.00
C ALA A 92 -13.96 -17.67 -7.70
N ILE A 93 -13.22 -17.64 -6.60
CA ILE A 93 -13.68 -18.13 -5.29
C ILE A 93 -13.41 -17.12 -4.20
N ARG A 94 -14.10 -17.26 -3.08
CA ARG A 94 -13.75 -16.57 -1.83
C ARG A 94 -13.01 -17.56 -0.93
N LEU A 95 -11.70 -17.42 -0.82
CA LEU A 95 -10.90 -18.16 0.16
C LEU A 95 -10.74 -17.27 1.38
N ILE A 96 -11.42 -17.63 2.47
CA ILE A 96 -11.47 -16.80 3.69
C ILE A 96 -11.15 -17.65 4.92
N SER A 97 -10.50 -17.06 5.91
CA SER A 97 -10.43 -17.67 7.23
C SER A 97 -11.68 -17.31 8.06
N GLU A 98 -11.83 -17.95 9.22
CA GLU A 98 -12.90 -17.61 10.18
C GLU A 98 -12.81 -16.16 10.73
N PHE A 99 -11.72 -15.43 10.45
CA PHE A 99 -11.61 -13.99 10.75
C PHE A 99 -12.73 -13.21 10.08
N ALA A 100 -13.05 -13.52 8.82
CA ALA A 100 -14.07 -12.80 8.06
C ALA A 100 -15.49 -12.94 8.66
N GLN A 101 -15.70 -13.91 9.56
CA GLN A 101 -16.97 -14.11 10.25
C GLN A 101 -16.99 -13.50 11.66
N SER A 102 -15.86 -13.52 12.36
CA SER A 102 -15.76 -13.13 13.77
C SER A 102 -15.22 -11.71 13.98
N GLY A 103 -14.40 -11.22 13.06
CA GLY A 103 -13.60 -10.00 13.22
C GLY A 103 -12.45 -10.11 14.22
N ASP A 104 -12.15 -11.30 14.76
CA ASP A 104 -11.07 -11.50 15.75
C ASP A 104 -9.70 -11.63 15.07
N PRO A 105 -8.80 -10.63 15.20
CA PRO A 105 -7.47 -10.67 14.57
C PRO A 105 -6.61 -11.86 15.02
N ALA A 106 -6.89 -12.46 16.18
CA ALA A 106 -6.18 -13.66 16.63
C ALA A 106 -6.37 -14.83 15.65
N ILE A 107 -7.49 -14.89 14.93
CA ILE A 107 -7.73 -15.91 13.91
C ILE A 107 -6.76 -15.78 12.73
N ILE A 108 -6.41 -14.57 12.30
CA ILE A 108 -5.43 -14.36 11.22
C ILE A 108 -4.09 -15.00 11.60
N SER A 109 -3.65 -14.80 12.86
CA SER A 109 -2.41 -15.39 13.36
C SER A 109 -2.47 -16.92 13.51
N GLY A 110 -3.68 -17.48 13.67
CA GLY A 110 -3.91 -18.92 13.82
C GLY A 110 -4.19 -19.66 12.51
N SER A 111 -4.54 -18.96 11.43
CA SER A 111 -4.85 -19.52 10.11
C SER A 111 -3.68 -19.31 9.15
N VAL A 112 -2.70 -20.22 9.21
CA VAL A 112 -1.40 -20.09 8.53
C VAL A 112 -1.36 -20.92 7.25
N ILE A 113 -1.10 -20.29 6.11
CA ILE A 113 -0.72 -20.94 4.86
C ILE A 113 0.81 -20.83 4.72
N ASP A 114 1.49 -21.97 4.78
CA ASP A 114 2.95 -22.07 4.75
C ASP A 114 3.40 -22.68 3.42
N GLY A 115 4.06 -21.86 2.58
CA GLY A 115 4.54 -22.26 1.25
C GLY A 115 5.84 -23.07 1.25
N GLN A 116 6.42 -23.33 2.44
CA GLN A 116 7.61 -24.15 2.70
C GLN A 116 8.92 -23.74 1.99
N LEU A 117 8.98 -22.59 1.32
CA LEU A 117 10.09 -22.11 0.47
C LEU A 117 10.57 -23.18 -0.53
N SER A 118 9.66 -24.05 -0.96
CA SER A 118 10.01 -25.22 -1.75
C SER A 118 9.99 -24.91 -3.25
N GLY A 119 11.17 -24.79 -3.85
CA GLY A 119 11.34 -24.72 -5.30
C GLY A 119 10.82 -23.43 -5.95
N SER A 120 11.02 -22.29 -5.30
CA SER A 120 10.67 -20.95 -5.81
C SER A 120 9.19 -20.81 -6.20
N LYS A 121 8.30 -21.43 -5.42
CA LYS A 121 6.85 -21.35 -5.62
C LYS A 121 6.22 -20.34 -4.69
N ALA A 122 5.14 -19.73 -5.16
CA ALA A 122 4.26 -18.94 -4.31
C ALA A 122 3.50 -19.84 -3.33
N ALA A 123 3.07 -19.30 -2.18
CA ALA A 123 2.13 -19.99 -1.30
C ALA A 123 0.74 -20.07 -1.95
N ILE A 124 0.33 -19.02 -2.66
CA ILE A 124 -0.92 -18.99 -3.43
C ILE A 124 -0.63 -18.46 -4.83
N THR A 125 -0.98 -19.23 -5.85
CA THR A 125 -0.96 -18.79 -7.25
C THR A 125 -2.39 -18.61 -7.74
N ILE A 126 -2.70 -17.38 -8.18
CA ILE A 126 -4.00 -17.05 -8.77
C ILE A 126 -3.79 -16.89 -10.27
N GLN A 127 -4.31 -17.84 -11.04
CA GLN A 127 -4.11 -17.86 -12.48
C GLN A 127 -4.91 -16.77 -13.18
N ASN A 128 -4.57 -16.52 -14.45
CA ASN A 128 -5.11 -15.43 -15.27
C ASN A 128 -6.62 -15.56 -15.60
N ASP A 129 -7.21 -16.72 -15.37
CA ASP A 129 -8.62 -17.05 -15.61
C ASP A 129 -9.47 -17.08 -14.32
N SER A 130 -8.95 -16.53 -13.22
CA SER A 130 -9.56 -16.59 -11.88
C SER A 130 -9.98 -15.22 -11.33
N THR A 131 -10.35 -14.31 -12.26
CA THR A 131 -10.79 -12.93 -11.97
C THR A 131 -11.98 -12.90 -11.01
N GLY A 132 -11.86 -12.12 -9.94
CA GLY A 132 -12.86 -11.96 -8.88
C GLY A 132 -12.58 -12.80 -7.63
N THR A 133 -11.42 -13.45 -7.56
CA THR A 133 -10.99 -14.20 -6.37
C THR A 133 -10.72 -13.27 -5.19
N GLU A 134 -11.14 -13.68 -3.99
CA GLU A 134 -10.84 -13.00 -2.73
C GLU A 134 -9.97 -13.91 -1.84
N ILE A 135 -8.89 -13.36 -1.29
CA ILE A 135 -8.05 -13.97 -0.25
C ILE A 135 -8.15 -13.11 1.01
N ASN A 136 -8.73 -13.66 2.09
CA ASN A 136 -9.07 -12.89 3.28
C ASN A 136 -8.71 -13.56 4.60
N GLY A 137 -7.88 -12.89 5.42
CA GLY A 137 -7.72 -13.23 6.83
C GLY A 137 -6.69 -14.31 7.14
N PHE A 138 -5.63 -14.46 6.34
CA PHE A 138 -4.59 -15.48 6.55
C PHE A 138 -3.26 -14.89 6.99
N THR A 139 -2.48 -15.67 7.75
CA THR A 139 -1.03 -15.51 7.76
C THR A 139 -0.46 -16.34 6.61
N ILE A 140 0.35 -15.73 5.73
CA ILE A 140 0.97 -16.35 4.56
C ILE A 140 2.48 -16.21 4.73
N GLN A 141 3.20 -17.32 4.73
CA GLN A 141 4.63 -17.33 5.09
C GLN A 141 5.46 -18.32 4.29
N ASN A 142 6.78 -18.15 4.38
CA ASN A 142 7.79 -19.07 3.86
C ASN A 142 7.51 -19.45 2.39
N ALA A 143 7.50 -18.49 1.48
CA ALA A 143 7.28 -18.73 0.05
C ALA A 143 8.11 -17.78 -0.81
N GLU A 144 8.28 -18.08 -2.10
CA GLU A 144 8.92 -17.13 -3.03
C GLU A 144 8.07 -15.85 -3.08
N ALA A 145 6.82 -15.96 -3.51
CA ALA A 145 5.82 -14.94 -3.26
C ALA A 145 4.79 -15.46 -2.26
N GLY A 146 4.30 -14.63 -1.34
CA GLY A 146 3.11 -15.01 -0.57
C GLY A 146 1.93 -15.26 -1.51
N ILE A 147 1.65 -14.31 -2.40
CA ILE A 147 0.69 -14.47 -3.49
C ILE A 147 1.34 -14.08 -4.82
N SER A 148 1.19 -14.93 -5.84
CA SER A 148 1.40 -14.56 -7.25
C SER A 148 0.05 -14.32 -7.91
N ALA A 149 -0.28 -13.06 -8.20
CA ALA A 149 -1.56 -12.64 -8.74
C ALA A 149 -1.47 -12.34 -10.25
N ARG A 150 -2.22 -13.10 -11.05
CA ARG A 150 -2.26 -12.95 -12.53
C ARG A 150 -3.64 -12.62 -13.08
N SER A 151 -4.64 -12.46 -12.21
CA SER A 151 -6.00 -12.00 -12.54
C SER A 151 -6.54 -11.08 -11.45
N ASN A 152 -7.66 -10.41 -11.73
CA ASN A 152 -8.16 -9.38 -10.83
C ASN A 152 -8.57 -9.99 -9.50
N THR A 153 -7.95 -9.54 -8.41
CA THR A 153 -7.99 -10.20 -7.09
C THR A 153 -8.17 -9.19 -5.97
N PHE A 154 -8.97 -9.55 -4.98
CA PHE A 154 -9.10 -8.86 -3.70
C PHE A 154 -8.23 -9.56 -2.66
N ILE A 155 -7.21 -8.87 -2.14
CA ILE A 155 -6.27 -9.40 -1.14
C ILE A 155 -6.43 -8.54 0.11
N VAL A 156 -7.09 -9.07 1.14
CA VAL A 156 -7.54 -8.27 2.28
C VAL A 156 -7.26 -8.90 3.63
N ASN A 157 -6.87 -8.10 4.62
CA ASN A 157 -6.68 -8.54 6.02
C ASN A 157 -5.71 -9.73 6.19
N ASN A 158 -4.73 -9.88 5.30
CA ASN A 158 -3.72 -10.93 5.40
C ASN A 158 -2.44 -10.39 6.05
N ARG A 159 -1.62 -11.31 6.55
CA ARG A 159 -0.29 -11.05 7.08
C ARG A 159 0.73 -11.84 6.29
N PHE A 160 1.62 -11.15 5.60
CA PHE A 160 2.73 -11.72 4.82
C PHE A 160 4.01 -11.61 5.65
N ILE A 161 4.63 -12.76 5.94
CA ILE A 161 5.83 -12.80 6.79
C ILE A 161 6.85 -13.82 6.30
N GLY A 162 8.10 -13.38 6.15
CA GLY A 162 9.21 -14.26 5.79
C GLY A 162 9.07 -14.90 4.40
N THR A 163 8.32 -14.27 3.48
CA THR A 163 8.36 -14.62 2.05
C THR A 163 9.51 -13.87 1.36
N VAL A 164 9.83 -14.17 0.10
CA VAL A 164 10.76 -13.31 -0.66
C VAL A 164 10.04 -12.02 -0.97
N ASP A 165 9.00 -12.08 -1.81
CA ASP A 165 8.03 -11.00 -1.98
C ASP A 165 6.76 -11.31 -1.20
N GLY A 166 6.13 -10.30 -0.59
CA GLY A 166 4.80 -10.49 0.00
C GLY A 166 3.76 -10.84 -1.07
N ILE A 167 3.63 -9.98 -2.08
CA ILE A 167 2.78 -10.19 -3.26
C ILE A 167 3.56 -9.80 -4.51
N SER A 168 3.49 -10.64 -5.55
CA SER A 168 3.93 -10.32 -6.90
C SER A 168 2.72 -10.26 -7.84
N VAL A 169 2.53 -9.11 -8.50
CA VAL A 169 1.40 -8.81 -9.39
C VAL A 169 1.88 -8.75 -10.83
N THR A 170 1.28 -9.53 -11.73
CA THR A 170 1.70 -9.57 -13.13
C THR A 170 0.50 -9.56 -14.08
N ASN A 171 0.48 -8.59 -15.01
CA ASN A 171 -0.55 -8.45 -16.04
C ASN A 171 -1.99 -8.38 -15.50
N THR A 172 -2.19 -7.70 -14.36
CA THR A 172 -3.53 -7.64 -13.77
C THR A 172 -3.79 -6.41 -12.89
N ASN A 173 -5.05 -6.26 -12.49
CA ASN A 173 -5.48 -5.22 -11.54
C ASN A 173 -5.73 -5.86 -10.17
N VAL A 174 -5.28 -5.28 -9.07
CA VAL A 174 -5.54 -5.85 -7.73
C VAL A 174 -6.03 -4.81 -6.73
N GLU A 175 -6.75 -5.28 -5.71
CA GLU A 175 -7.08 -4.49 -4.52
C GLU A 175 -6.40 -5.11 -3.30
N ILE A 176 -5.36 -4.46 -2.80
CA ILE A 176 -4.56 -4.89 -1.65
C ILE A 176 -4.91 -3.97 -0.48
N ARG A 177 -5.76 -4.45 0.44
CA ARG A 177 -6.23 -3.64 1.57
C ARG A 177 -6.04 -4.24 2.96
N ASN A 178 -5.70 -3.41 3.93
CA ASN A 178 -5.64 -3.79 5.35
C ASN A 178 -4.72 -5.00 5.63
N ASN A 179 -3.70 -5.21 4.79
CA ASN A 179 -2.74 -6.29 4.99
C ASN A 179 -1.53 -5.80 5.79
N THR A 180 -0.80 -6.74 6.37
CA THR A 180 0.51 -6.50 6.98
C THR A 180 1.57 -7.23 6.18
N PHE A 181 2.61 -6.53 5.75
CA PHE A 181 3.79 -7.07 5.07
C PHE A 181 4.98 -6.82 5.96
N GLU A 182 5.54 -7.88 6.53
CA GLU A 182 6.66 -7.72 7.46
C GLU A 182 7.74 -8.77 7.30
N GLN A 183 9.00 -8.34 7.36
CA GLN A 183 10.15 -9.27 7.36
C GLN A 183 10.19 -10.18 6.14
N ASN A 184 9.64 -9.74 5.01
CA ASN A 184 9.89 -10.40 3.73
C ASN A 184 11.33 -10.08 3.30
N THR A 185 11.97 -11.00 2.59
CA THR A 185 13.41 -10.90 2.33
C THR A 185 13.77 -10.00 1.15
N ASP A 186 12.77 -9.67 0.32
CA ASP A 186 12.84 -8.72 -0.78
C ASP A 186 11.73 -7.68 -0.58
N ASP A 187 10.78 -7.53 -1.51
CA ASP A 187 9.77 -6.48 -1.46
C ASP A 187 8.50 -6.86 -0.67
N GLY A 188 7.84 -5.86 -0.09
CA GLY A 188 6.51 -6.06 0.46
C GLY A 188 5.49 -6.37 -0.63
N ILE A 189 5.45 -5.51 -1.66
CA ILE A 189 4.53 -5.59 -2.80
C ILE A 189 5.29 -5.24 -4.07
N ASP A 190 5.25 -6.12 -5.07
CA ASP A 190 5.88 -5.92 -6.37
C ASP A 190 4.84 -5.92 -7.51
N PHE A 191 4.87 -4.87 -8.33
CA PHE A 191 4.03 -4.71 -9.52
C PHE A 191 4.87 -4.75 -10.80
N ASP A 192 4.64 -5.80 -11.57
CA ASP A 192 5.33 -6.10 -12.82
C ASP A 192 4.38 -6.01 -14.03
N GLU A 193 4.95 -5.86 -15.23
CA GLU A 193 4.21 -5.92 -16.50
C GLU A 193 3.03 -4.92 -16.56
N ILE A 194 1.90 -5.31 -17.17
CA ILE A 194 0.71 -4.48 -17.35
C ILE A 194 -0.16 -4.56 -16.09
N SER A 195 0.36 -4.07 -14.97
CA SER A 195 -0.31 -4.13 -13.67
C SER A 195 -0.81 -2.77 -13.17
N SER A 196 -1.91 -2.79 -12.42
CA SER A 196 -2.54 -1.61 -11.80
C SER A 196 -3.26 -2.02 -10.51
N GLY A 197 -3.75 -1.06 -9.72
CA GLY A 197 -4.42 -1.43 -8.48
C GLY A 197 -4.54 -0.36 -7.43
N ILE A 198 -5.16 -0.78 -6.33
CA ILE A 198 -5.29 0.00 -5.10
C ILE A 198 -4.50 -0.71 -4.01
N ILE A 199 -3.54 -0.01 -3.42
CA ILE A 199 -2.78 -0.42 -2.24
C ILE A 199 -3.21 0.52 -1.12
N GLU A 200 -4.10 0.06 -0.25
CA GLU A 200 -4.79 0.93 0.71
C GLU A 200 -4.74 0.39 2.14
N ASN A 201 -4.40 1.26 3.10
CA ASN A 201 -4.44 0.95 4.54
C ASN A 201 -3.61 -0.26 4.96
N ASN A 202 -2.50 -0.52 4.27
CA ASN A 202 -1.58 -1.60 4.61
C ASN A 202 -0.49 -1.12 5.58
N ILE A 203 0.04 -2.05 6.36
CA ILE A 203 1.27 -1.89 7.13
C ILE A 203 2.38 -2.61 6.37
N ILE A 204 3.41 -1.89 5.92
CA ILE A 204 4.49 -2.42 5.08
C ILE A 204 5.81 -2.07 5.75
N CYS A 205 6.39 -3.02 6.48
CA CYS A 205 7.51 -2.72 7.35
C CYS A 205 8.60 -3.77 7.41
N ASN A 206 9.84 -3.34 7.63
CA ASN A 206 10.97 -4.25 7.86
C ASN A 206 11.19 -5.27 6.73
N ASN A 207 10.83 -4.96 5.49
CA ASN A 207 11.13 -5.80 4.34
C ASN A 207 12.60 -5.60 3.91
N GLY A 208 13.18 -6.63 3.30
CA GLY A 208 14.60 -6.72 2.97
C GLY A 208 15.04 -5.85 1.80
N ASN A 209 14.08 -5.32 1.04
CA ASN A 209 14.28 -4.36 -0.02
C ASN A 209 13.25 -3.22 0.08
N ASP A 210 12.42 -2.98 -0.93
CA ASP A 210 11.47 -1.88 -0.96
C ASP A 210 10.16 -2.25 -0.24
N GLY A 211 9.45 -1.24 0.26
CA GLY A 211 8.08 -1.46 0.74
C GLY A 211 7.15 -1.84 -0.42
N ILE A 212 7.17 -1.03 -1.48
CA ILE A 212 6.39 -1.21 -2.70
C ILE A 212 7.31 -0.95 -3.90
N GLU A 213 7.53 -1.93 -4.78
CA GLU A 213 8.18 -1.75 -6.08
C GLU A 213 7.12 -1.71 -7.19
N VAL A 214 7.23 -0.74 -8.11
CA VAL A 214 6.39 -0.69 -9.32
C VAL A 214 7.27 -0.49 -10.54
N ARG A 215 7.26 -1.48 -11.44
CA ARG A 215 8.02 -1.45 -12.69
C ARG A 215 7.14 -1.03 -13.85
N LEU A 216 7.48 0.08 -14.48
CA LEU A 216 6.69 0.68 -15.56
C LEU A 216 7.02 0.00 -16.91
N HIS A 217 6.85 -1.33 -16.98
CA HIS A 217 7.11 -2.11 -18.20
C HIS A 217 6.32 -1.56 -19.38
N ASN A 218 6.92 -1.66 -20.56
CA ASN A 218 6.43 -1.10 -21.82
C ASN A 218 4.96 -1.47 -22.07
N TYR A 219 4.10 -0.47 -22.16
CA TYR A 219 2.67 -0.66 -22.36
C TYR A 219 2.08 0.41 -23.31
N THR A 220 1.02 0.05 -24.04
CA THR A 220 0.14 0.97 -24.76
C THR A 220 -1.27 0.46 -24.62
N GLY A 221 -2.19 1.36 -24.29
CA GLY A 221 -3.60 1.06 -24.13
C GLY A 221 -4.26 2.14 -23.28
N ASP A 222 -5.30 1.75 -22.57
CA ASP A 222 -6.04 2.63 -21.67
C ASP A 222 -5.20 2.99 -20.43
N PRO A 223 -5.48 4.11 -19.75
CA PRO A 223 -4.74 4.48 -18.56
C PRO A 223 -4.77 3.40 -17.47
N LEU A 224 -3.60 3.13 -16.89
CA LEU A 224 -3.44 2.27 -15.73
C LEU A 224 -3.29 3.15 -14.49
N ASN A 225 -4.26 3.07 -13.58
CA ASN A 225 -4.26 3.88 -12.36
C ASN A 225 -3.71 3.04 -11.20
N ILE A 226 -2.70 3.55 -10.53
CA ILE A 226 -2.14 2.97 -9.31
C ILE A 226 -2.42 3.96 -8.18
N THR A 227 -3.21 3.53 -7.19
CA THR A 227 -3.50 4.33 -5.99
C THR A 227 -2.79 3.69 -4.79
N ILE A 228 -1.95 4.46 -4.11
CA ILE A 228 -1.27 4.07 -2.88
C ILE A 228 -1.76 5.04 -1.80
N ARG A 229 -2.67 4.57 -0.93
CA ARG A 229 -3.37 5.44 0.02
C ARG A 229 -3.36 4.92 1.45
N GLY A 230 -3.16 5.79 2.44
CA GLY A 230 -3.44 5.42 3.84
C GLY A 230 -2.49 4.36 4.40
N ASN A 231 -1.37 4.08 3.73
CA ASN A 231 -0.46 3.02 4.14
C ASN A 231 0.55 3.55 5.18
N PHE A 232 0.96 2.68 6.09
CA PHE A 232 2.10 2.88 6.96
C PHE A 232 3.30 2.10 6.40
N ILE A 233 4.29 2.81 5.86
CA ILE A 233 5.44 2.24 5.14
C ILE A 233 6.73 2.60 5.88
N ALA A 234 7.33 1.63 6.57
CA ALA A 234 8.41 1.96 7.49
C ALA A 234 9.52 0.92 7.65
N ASN A 235 10.75 1.41 7.82
CA ASN A 235 11.91 0.56 8.10
C ASN A 235 12.18 -0.52 7.05
N ASN A 236 11.71 -0.35 5.82
CA ASN A 236 12.15 -1.19 4.71
C ASN A 236 13.64 -0.87 4.43
N GLN A 237 14.39 -1.88 4.02
CA GLN A 237 15.84 -1.75 3.91
C GLN A 237 16.27 -0.75 2.84
N ASP A 238 15.50 -0.66 1.76
CA ASP A 238 15.73 0.27 0.66
C ASP A 238 14.66 1.38 0.70
N ASP A 239 13.83 1.53 -0.33
CA ASP A 239 12.84 2.60 -0.43
C ASP A 239 11.52 2.24 0.26
N GLY A 240 10.76 3.26 0.64
CA GLY A 240 9.36 3.07 1.00
C GLY A 240 8.55 2.63 -0.22
N ILE A 241 8.68 3.40 -1.30
CA ILE A 241 8.04 3.14 -2.61
C ILE A 241 9.07 3.42 -3.70
N GLN A 242 9.32 2.46 -4.59
CA GLN A 242 10.17 2.65 -5.76
C GLN A 242 9.36 2.57 -7.05
N LEU A 243 9.51 3.58 -7.92
CA LEU A 243 8.94 3.60 -9.27
C LEU A 243 10.05 3.50 -10.30
N ILE A 244 10.02 2.49 -11.16
CA ILE A 244 11.10 2.21 -12.10
C ILE A 244 10.62 2.36 -13.55
N ASP A 245 11.06 3.43 -14.19
CA ASP A 245 10.74 3.72 -15.59
C ASP A 245 11.56 2.89 -16.60
N TYR A 246 10.96 2.70 -17.77
CA TYR A 246 11.56 2.08 -18.95
C TYR A 246 11.54 3.08 -20.11
N PRO A 247 12.31 2.89 -21.19
CA PRO A 247 12.47 3.91 -22.23
C PRO A 247 11.19 4.43 -22.92
N LYS A 248 10.05 3.75 -22.73
CA LYS A 248 8.77 4.10 -23.32
C LYS A 248 7.85 4.69 -22.25
N VAL A 249 7.43 5.93 -22.47
CA VAL A 249 6.36 6.56 -21.68
C VAL A 249 5.07 5.74 -21.81
N THR A 250 4.51 5.40 -20.67
CA THR A 250 3.29 4.61 -20.53
C THR A 250 2.14 5.47 -20.01
N PRO A 251 0.87 5.10 -20.27
CA PRO A 251 -0.28 5.83 -19.72
C PRO A 251 -0.55 5.45 -18.26
N ARG A 252 0.49 5.26 -17.44
CA ARG A 252 0.35 5.02 -16.00
C ARG A 252 0.17 6.35 -15.27
N VAL A 253 -0.75 6.36 -14.31
CA VAL A 253 -1.03 7.49 -13.44
C VAL A 253 -0.98 7.02 -11.99
N PHE A 254 -0.21 7.73 -11.18
CA PHE A 254 -0.02 7.40 -9.76
C PHE A 254 -0.71 8.44 -8.89
N LEU A 255 -1.49 7.97 -7.94
CA LEU A 255 -2.01 8.75 -6.81
C LEU A 255 -1.43 8.16 -5.53
N ILE A 256 -0.50 8.86 -4.91
CA ILE A 256 0.16 8.48 -3.67
C ILE A 256 -0.29 9.49 -2.62
N GLU A 257 -1.25 9.13 -1.79
CA GLU A 257 -1.84 10.08 -0.85
C GLU A 257 -2.03 9.55 0.57
N ARG A 258 -1.98 10.44 1.56
CA ARG A 258 -2.31 10.09 2.96
C ARG A 258 -1.50 8.90 3.48
N ASN A 259 -0.27 8.70 3.02
CA ASN A 259 0.61 7.67 3.54
C ASN A 259 1.53 8.25 4.63
N ILE A 260 1.88 7.40 5.59
CA ILE A 260 2.98 7.63 6.53
C ILE A 260 4.17 6.84 6.00
N ILE A 261 5.23 7.53 5.56
CA ILE A 261 6.41 6.92 4.93
C ILE A 261 7.65 7.29 5.74
N VAL A 262 8.12 6.39 6.60
CA VAL A 262 9.05 6.77 7.67
C VAL A 262 10.20 5.79 7.87
N ASP A 263 11.38 6.32 8.15
CA ASP A 263 12.57 5.53 8.56
C ASP A 263 12.97 4.40 7.58
N ASN A 264 12.64 4.50 6.29
CA ASN A 264 13.13 3.58 5.26
C ASN A 264 14.63 3.84 5.01
N GLY A 265 15.37 2.80 4.60
CA GLY A 265 16.83 2.84 4.57
C GLY A 265 17.43 3.69 3.47
N LYS A 266 16.66 4.03 2.42
CA LYS A 266 17.07 4.86 1.28
C LYS A 266 16.14 6.06 1.07
N VAL A 267 15.08 5.92 0.28
CA VAL A 267 14.17 7.02 -0.09
C VAL A 267 12.75 6.73 0.39
N GLY A 268 11.99 7.75 0.78
CA GLY A 268 10.56 7.58 1.01
C GLY A 268 9.83 7.16 -0.27
N ILE A 269 9.99 7.95 -1.33
CA ILE A 269 9.57 7.62 -2.70
C ILE A 269 10.75 7.84 -3.66
N GLY A 270 11.32 6.75 -4.17
CA GLY A 270 12.46 6.73 -5.10
C GLY A 270 12.02 6.55 -6.56
N LEU A 271 12.49 7.40 -7.47
CA LEU A 271 12.22 7.27 -8.90
C LEU A 271 13.48 6.88 -9.67
N MET A 272 13.37 5.80 -10.43
CA MET A 272 14.44 5.20 -11.23
C MET A 272 14.05 5.10 -12.71
N ASP A 273 15.04 4.86 -13.59
CA ASP A 273 14.83 4.67 -15.02
C ASP A 273 15.68 3.53 -15.58
N LYS A 274 15.41 3.18 -16.84
CA LYS A 274 16.14 2.19 -17.65
C LYS A 274 16.10 0.79 -17.02
N GLY A 275 15.03 0.48 -16.29
CA GLY A 275 14.88 -0.80 -15.58
C GLY A 275 15.93 -1.04 -14.50
N LYS A 276 16.60 0.01 -14.00
CA LYS A 276 17.52 -0.12 -12.86
C LYS A 276 16.72 -0.17 -11.56
N THR A 277 16.77 -1.32 -10.88
CA THR A 277 16.12 -1.56 -9.58
C THR A 277 16.99 -1.14 -8.40
N PHE A 278 18.30 -1.04 -8.57
CA PHE A 278 19.17 -0.57 -7.49
C PHE A 278 19.14 0.95 -7.39
N GLU A 279 18.48 1.48 -6.35
CA GLU A 279 18.44 2.92 -6.05
C GLU A 279 19.86 3.52 -5.89
N ASP A 280 20.15 4.50 -6.73
CA ASP A 280 21.43 5.25 -6.84
C ASP A 280 21.27 6.75 -6.51
N PHE A 281 20.12 7.13 -5.96
CA PHE A 281 19.70 8.46 -5.49
C PHE A 281 19.70 9.54 -6.56
N ARG A 282 19.70 9.16 -7.85
CA ARG A 282 19.75 10.12 -8.95
C ARG A 282 18.42 10.84 -9.17
N GLY A 283 17.29 10.29 -8.72
CA GLY A 283 15.97 10.86 -8.98
C GLY A 283 15.68 11.00 -10.47
N ALA A 284 15.24 9.91 -11.09
CA ALA A 284 15.02 9.85 -12.53
C ALA A 284 13.87 10.76 -13.00
N PRO A 285 13.95 11.31 -14.22
CA PRO A 285 12.93 12.20 -14.77
C PRO A 285 11.71 11.44 -15.34
N ILE A 286 11.03 10.65 -14.50
CA ILE A 286 9.86 9.86 -14.93
C ILE A 286 8.76 10.80 -15.48
N PRO A 287 8.32 10.63 -16.75
CA PRO A 287 7.35 11.52 -17.40
C PRO A 287 5.88 11.19 -17.11
N GLU A 288 5.60 10.00 -16.55
CA GLU A 288 4.28 9.60 -16.05
C GLU A 288 3.76 10.58 -14.99
N ARG A 289 2.42 10.76 -14.95
CA ARG A 289 1.78 11.65 -13.98
C ARG A 289 1.84 11.01 -12.59
N ILE A 290 2.48 11.70 -11.65
CA ILE A 290 2.62 11.24 -10.27
C ILE A 290 2.09 12.33 -9.33
N MET A 291 1.03 12.01 -8.58
CA MET A 291 0.39 12.90 -7.64
C MET A 291 0.75 12.44 -6.22
N VAL A 292 1.41 13.29 -5.45
CA VAL A 292 1.90 13.01 -4.09
C VAL A 292 1.23 13.97 -3.13
N TYR A 293 0.12 13.56 -2.52
CA TYR A 293 -0.77 14.44 -1.75
C TYR A 293 -0.90 14.06 -0.28
N ASP A 294 -0.81 15.03 0.62
CA ASP A 294 -1.17 14.82 2.02
C ASP A 294 -0.39 13.64 2.65
N ASN A 295 0.89 13.43 2.32
CA ASN A 295 1.71 12.37 2.92
C ASN A 295 2.63 12.93 4.01
N THR A 296 2.95 12.10 5.01
CA THR A 296 3.97 12.42 6.02
C THR A 296 5.22 11.59 5.77
N PHE A 297 6.32 12.27 5.41
CA PHE A 297 7.65 11.70 5.31
C PHE A 297 8.49 12.08 6.53
N SER A 298 9.06 11.11 7.23
CA SER A 298 9.98 11.40 8.34
C SER A 298 11.13 10.41 8.45
N GLY A 299 12.34 10.91 8.65
CA GLY A 299 13.51 10.07 9.00
C GLY A 299 14.15 9.27 7.86
N ASN A 300 13.50 9.18 6.69
CA ASN A 300 14.12 8.63 5.48
C ASN A 300 15.35 9.48 5.07
N PRO A 301 16.48 8.89 4.65
CA PRO A 301 17.62 9.65 4.14
C PRO A 301 17.23 10.66 3.06
N TYR A 302 16.44 10.23 2.08
CA TYR A 302 15.75 11.11 1.16
C TYR A 302 14.23 10.99 1.31
N GLY A 303 13.49 12.09 1.25
CA GLY A 303 12.02 12.03 1.28
C GLY A 303 11.44 11.57 -0.06
N LEU A 304 11.76 12.31 -1.13
CA LEU A 304 11.31 12.08 -2.50
C LEU A 304 12.46 12.37 -3.48
N THR A 305 12.73 11.47 -4.44
CA THR A 305 13.70 11.71 -5.51
C THR A 305 13.03 11.61 -6.89
N GLY A 306 13.32 12.55 -7.80
CA GLY A 306 12.96 12.47 -9.22
C GLY A 306 11.60 13.03 -9.63
N GLY A 307 11.24 12.77 -10.88
CA GLY A 307 9.95 13.11 -11.49
C GLY A 307 10.02 14.29 -12.46
N ALA A 308 9.44 14.12 -13.65
CA ALA A 308 9.31 15.15 -14.68
C ALA A 308 7.84 15.56 -14.96
N ASN A 309 6.88 14.93 -14.29
CA ASN A 309 5.45 15.25 -14.31
C ASN A 309 4.82 14.93 -12.93
N LEU A 310 5.51 15.38 -11.88
CA LEU A 310 5.15 15.13 -10.48
C LEU A 310 4.48 16.36 -9.86
N ILE A 311 3.45 16.13 -9.05
CA ILE A 311 2.73 17.17 -8.31
C ILE A 311 2.75 16.79 -6.83
N ALA A 312 3.54 17.49 -6.02
CA ALA A 312 3.64 17.28 -4.58
C ALA A 312 2.92 18.41 -3.82
N ILE A 313 1.80 18.10 -3.18
CA ILE A 313 0.95 19.08 -2.49
C ILE A 313 0.62 18.59 -1.08
N ASN A 314 0.57 19.51 -0.12
CA ASN A 314 0.14 19.25 1.25
C ASN A 314 0.98 18.21 2.04
N ASN A 315 2.22 17.93 1.65
CA ASN A 315 3.03 16.92 2.34
C ASN A 315 3.84 17.54 3.49
N ILE A 316 4.21 16.69 4.46
CA ILE A 316 5.23 16.99 5.47
C ILE A 316 6.50 16.23 5.13
N PHE A 317 7.63 16.93 5.08
CA PHE A 317 8.97 16.33 4.97
C PHE A 317 9.82 16.73 6.18
N ALA A 318 10.07 15.75 7.06
CA ALA A 318 10.80 15.99 8.30
C ALA A 318 12.01 15.07 8.48
N ASN A 319 13.05 15.58 9.12
CA ASN A 319 14.19 14.80 9.59
C ASN A 319 14.93 13.99 8.51
N SER A 320 14.88 14.41 7.23
CA SER A 320 15.64 13.73 6.18
C SER A 320 17.14 13.97 6.34
N SER A 321 17.91 12.89 6.44
CA SER A 321 19.36 13.00 6.72
C SER A 321 20.20 13.44 5.53
N GLN A 322 19.67 13.37 4.30
CA GLN A 322 20.31 13.83 3.06
C GLN A 322 19.54 15.00 2.43
N ALA A 323 18.35 14.75 1.88
CA ALA A 323 17.49 15.80 1.33
C ALA A 323 15.99 15.41 1.39
N ALA A 324 15.10 16.34 1.72
CA ALA A 324 13.66 16.07 1.68
C ALA A 324 13.18 15.82 0.24
N MET A 325 13.56 16.67 -0.70
CA MET A 325 13.24 16.50 -2.11
C MET A 325 14.48 16.70 -2.99
N LYS A 326 14.63 15.86 -4.02
CA LYS A 326 15.75 15.94 -4.96
C LYS A 326 15.32 15.69 -6.40
N ASN A 327 15.83 16.48 -7.34
CA ASN A 327 15.68 16.32 -8.78
C ASN A 327 14.22 16.21 -9.27
N VAL A 328 13.30 16.91 -8.61
CA VAL A 328 11.92 17.11 -9.07
C VAL A 328 11.95 18.17 -10.18
N GLN A 329 11.82 17.78 -11.45
CA GLN A 329 12.21 18.61 -12.59
C GLN A 329 11.16 19.65 -13.01
N SER A 330 11.47 20.46 -14.03
CA SER A 330 10.65 21.63 -14.44
C SER A 330 9.26 21.31 -14.97
N GLY A 331 9.01 20.07 -15.38
CA GLY A 331 7.67 19.59 -15.72
C GLY A 331 6.85 19.17 -14.50
N SER A 332 7.33 19.43 -13.29
CA SER A 332 6.73 19.08 -12.00
C SER A 332 6.50 20.32 -11.13
N ILE A 333 5.76 20.19 -10.04
CA ILE A 333 5.57 21.25 -9.02
C ILE A 333 5.51 20.66 -7.62
N ALA A 334 6.19 21.32 -6.68
CA ALA A 334 5.99 21.14 -5.25
C ALA A 334 5.42 22.45 -4.67
N ALA A 335 4.25 22.40 -4.05
CA ALA A 335 3.58 23.57 -3.47
C ALA A 335 2.85 23.17 -2.19
N HIS A 336 2.66 24.09 -1.25
CA HIS A 336 1.97 23.80 0.03
C HIS A 336 2.59 22.62 0.79
N ASN A 337 3.92 22.50 0.86
CA ASN A 337 4.58 21.44 1.63
C ASN A 337 5.32 22.05 2.82
N LEU A 338 5.40 21.33 3.93
CA LEU A 338 6.13 21.72 5.13
C LEU A 338 7.46 20.98 5.25
N PHE A 339 8.51 21.71 5.60
CA PHE A 339 9.85 21.18 5.78
C PHE A 339 10.39 21.45 7.18
N TRP A 340 10.98 20.42 7.79
CA TRP A 340 11.55 20.54 9.12
C TRP A 340 12.76 19.65 9.36
N ALA A 341 13.84 20.24 9.88
CA ALA A 341 15.02 19.51 10.34
C ALA A 341 15.62 18.55 9.30
N ASN A 342 15.46 18.85 8.01
CA ASN A 342 16.14 18.14 6.93
C ASN A 342 17.56 18.69 6.78
N ASN A 343 18.48 17.87 6.28
CA ASN A 343 19.81 18.36 5.91
C ASN A 343 19.74 19.34 4.71
N ILE A 344 18.90 19.02 3.72
CA ILE A 344 18.56 19.88 2.59
C ILE A 344 17.04 19.75 2.36
N ASP A 345 16.31 20.86 2.19
CA ASP A 345 14.88 20.78 1.87
C ASP A 345 14.66 20.45 0.39
N TYR A 346 15.42 21.11 -0.49
CA TYR A 346 15.34 20.93 -1.94
C TYR A 346 16.72 20.88 -2.59
N GLU A 347 16.94 19.88 -3.43
CA GLU A 347 18.11 19.75 -4.30
C GLU A 347 17.65 19.68 -5.77
N ASN A 348 17.82 20.75 -6.55
CA ASN A 348 17.39 20.84 -7.96
C ASN A 348 15.88 20.55 -8.19
N CYS A 349 15.03 21.10 -7.34
CA CYS A 349 13.58 20.93 -7.45
C CYS A 349 12.89 22.14 -8.08
N SER A 350 11.83 21.88 -8.85
CA SER A 350 10.78 22.83 -9.22
C SER A 350 9.77 22.91 -8.07
N TYR A 351 9.69 24.06 -7.41
CA TYR A 351 8.79 24.30 -6.28
C TYR A 351 8.31 25.75 -6.26
N ASP A 352 7.20 25.99 -5.57
CA ASP A 352 6.67 27.32 -5.31
C ASP A 352 7.11 27.81 -3.91
N PRO A 353 8.08 28.73 -3.82
CA PRO A 353 8.56 29.24 -2.54
C PRO A 353 7.51 30.05 -1.77
N ALA A 354 6.46 30.55 -2.43
CA ALA A 354 5.41 31.33 -1.77
C ALA A 354 4.47 30.47 -0.92
N THR A 355 4.42 29.17 -1.21
CA THR A 355 3.56 28.18 -0.52
C THR A 355 4.38 27.13 0.23
N THR A 356 5.71 27.28 0.30
CA THR A 356 6.57 26.43 1.14
C THR A 356 6.50 26.86 2.61
N PHE A 357 6.24 25.91 3.50
CA PHE A 357 6.20 26.13 4.94
C PHE A 357 7.44 25.56 5.63
N SER A 358 7.82 26.14 6.77
CA SER A 358 8.91 25.64 7.61
C SER A 358 8.54 25.75 9.09
N GLY A 359 8.90 24.75 9.87
CA GLY A 359 8.66 24.72 11.31
C GLY A 359 8.43 23.30 11.83
N ASP A 360 8.59 23.09 13.13
CA ASP A 360 8.40 21.77 13.73
C ASP A 360 6.95 21.31 13.54
N PRO A 361 6.68 20.23 12.79
CA PRO A 361 5.32 19.75 12.60
C PRO A 361 4.68 19.18 13.87
N LEU A 362 5.45 19.03 14.97
CA LEU A 362 4.96 18.50 16.25
C LEU A 362 4.18 17.20 16.07
N LEU A 363 4.70 16.29 15.25
CA LEU A 363 4.05 15.01 14.97
C LEU A 363 3.95 14.17 16.24
N ASP A 364 2.76 13.61 16.49
CA ASP A 364 2.53 12.65 17.57
C ASP A 364 2.96 11.22 17.17
N ALA A 365 2.61 10.22 17.99
CA ALA A 365 2.96 8.82 17.73
C ALA A 365 2.19 8.19 16.54
N ALA A 366 1.09 8.81 16.12
CA ALA A 366 0.34 8.45 14.92
C ALA A 366 0.78 9.27 13.70
N TYR A 367 1.82 10.10 13.84
CA TYR A 367 2.30 11.01 12.80
C TYR A 367 1.26 12.06 12.37
N GLN A 368 0.37 12.42 13.30
CA GLN A 368 -0.58 13.52 13.14
C GLN A 368 0.00 14.81 13.75
N PRO A 369 -0.24 15.99 13.14
CA PRO A 369 0.14 17.28 13.73
C PRO A 369 -0.52 17.51 15.09
N ALA A 370 0.29 17.70 16.14
CA ALA A 370 -0.24 18.03 17.46
C ALA A 370 -0.58 19.53 17.60
N SER A 371 -1.36 19.86 18.64
CA SER A 371 -1.75 21.25 18.96
C SER A 371 -0.56 22.22 18.94
N GLY A 372 -0.69 23.30 18.17
CA GLY A 372 0.35 24.32 17.99
C GLY A 372 1.30 24.05 16.82
N SER A 373 1.10 22.95 16.08
CA SER A 373 1.83 22.65 14.86
C SER A 373 1.56 23.71 13.78
N PRO A 374 2.59 24.15 13.03
CA PRO A 374 2.42 24.96 11.83
C PRO A 374 1.85 24.17 10.63
N ALA A 375 1.63 22.86 10.78
CA ALA A 375 0.97 22.04 9.76
C ALA A 375 -0.56 22.11 9.82
N ILE A 376 -1.13 22.49 10.97
CA ILE A 376 -2.59 22.57 11.14
C ILE A 376 -3.15 23.73 10.32
N ASP A 377 -4.22 23.50 9.58
CA ASP A 377 -4.92 24.49 8.73
C ASP A 377 -4.02 25.18 7.69
N ALA A 378 -2.88 24.57 7.33
CA ALA A 378 -1.87 25.19 6.47
C ALA A 378 -1.89 24.68 5.01
N GLY A 379 -2.57 23.57 4.75
CA GLY A 379 -2.71 23.00 3.42
C GLY A 379 -3.62 23.81 2.50
N THR A 380 -3.79 23.31 1.28
CA THR A 380 -4.79 23.83 0.35
C THR A 380 -5.80 22.75 -0.01
N ALA A 381 -7.09 23.11 -0.02
CA ALA A 381 -8.15 22.25 -0.51
C ALA A 381 -8.28 22.29 -2.04
N HIS A 382 -7.73 23.29 -2.72
CA HIS A 382 -7.89 23.47 -4.15
C HIS A 382 -6.58 23.94 -4.78
N PHE A 383 -6.14 23.28 -5.85
CA PHE A 383 -4.94 23.68 -6.56
C PHE A 383 -5.11 23.51 -8.07
N VAL A 384 -4.80 24.59 -8.81
CA VAL A 384 -4.79 24.61 -10.27
C VAL A 384 -3.35 24.74 -10.74
N TRP A 385 -2.93 23.84 -11.61
CA TRP A 385 -1.60 23.86 -12.20
C TRP A 385 -1.68 23.61 -13.69
N ASN A 386 -0.99 24.45 -14.47
CA ASN A 386 -1.04 24.42 -15.94
C ASN A 386 -2.46 24.43 -16.54
N GLY A 387 -3.42 25.06 -15.85
CA GLY A 387 -4.82 25.17 -16.29
C GLY A 387 -5.69 23.94 -15.97
N GLU A 388 -5.15 22.94 -15.27
CA GLU A 388 -5.85 21.75 -14.78
C GLU A 388 -6.09 21.89 -13.27
N THR A 389 -7.30 21.59 -12.79
CA THR A 389 -7.52 21.38 -11.35
C THR A 389 -6.95 20.01 -10.98
N VAL A 390 -5.87 20.02 -10.20
CA VAL A 390 -5.12 18.79 -9.84
C VAL A 390 -5.39 18.34 -8.41
N LEU A 391 -5.92 19.24 -7.57
CA LEU A 391 -6.41 18.93 -6.23
C LEU A 391 -7.73 19.67 -6.00
N ASP A 392 -8.74 18.94 -5.51
CA ASP A 392 -10.06 19.47 -5.17
C ASP A 392 -10.67 18.66 -4.00
N ILE A 393 -10.34 19.06 -2.77
CA ILE A 393 -10.79 18.44 -1.53
C ILE A 393 -12.06 19.15 -1.07
N ALA A 394 -13.15 18.38 -0.94
CA ALA A 394 -14.42 18.90 -0.46
C ALA A 394 -14.32 19.33 1.03
N PRO A 395 -15.01 20.42 1.46
CA PRO A 395 -14.97 20.89 2.85
C PRO A 395 -15.35 19.86 3.91
N GLU A 396 -16.14 18.85 3.56
CA GLU A 396 -16.49 17.72 4.43
C GLU A 396 -15.34 16.73 4.69
N HIS A 397 -14.23 16.82 3.96
CA HIS A 397 -13.06 15.94 4.10
C HIS A 397 -11.91 16.57 4.91
N TYR A 398 -12.09 17.76 5.49
CA TYR A 398 -11.15 18.34 6.43
C TYR A 398 -11.88 19.13 7.52
N SER A 399 -11.16 19.41 8.61
CA SER A 399 -11.64 20.27 9.70
C SER A 399 -10.93 21.61 9.65
N GLY A 400 -11.53 22.64 10.25
CA GLY A 400 -10.92 23.96 10.35
C GLY A 400 -11.13 24.84 9.12
N SER A 401 -10.14 25.67 8.82
CA SER A 401 -10.16 26.64 7.72
C SER A 401 -9.52 26.12 6.43
N ALA A 402 -8.68 25.09 6.52
CA ALA A 402 -8.06 24.39 5.39
C ALA A 402 -7.62 22.97 5.82
N PRO A 403 -7.28 22.06 4.89
CA PRO A 403 -6.67 20.79 5.25
C PRO A 403 -5.38 20.98 6.05
N ASP A 404 -5.15 20.09 7.01
CA ASP A 404 -3.84 19.98 7.65
C ASP A 404 -2.81 19.44 6.64
N LEU A 405 -1.55 19.81 6.79
CA LEU A 405 -0.46 19.21 6.02
C LEU A 405 -0.12 17.83 6.57
N GLY A 406 0.30 16.93 5.67
CA GLY A 406 0.72 15.57 5.99
C GLY A 406 -0.41 14.57 5.94
N HIS A 407 -0.13 13.35 6.40
CA HIS A 407 -1.13 12.29 6.52
C HIS A 407 -2.27 12.71 7.43
N THR A 408 -3.50 12.57 6.93
CA THR A 408 -4.75 12.78 7.67
C THR A 408 -5.66 11.56 7.51
N ASP A 409 -6.35 11.18 8.58
CA ASP A 409 -7.31 10.06 8.61
C ASP A 409 -8.56 10.28 7.76
#